data_AF-A0A831SP38-F1
#
_entry.id   AF-A0A831SP38-F1
#
_cell.length_a   1.000
_cell.length_b   1.000
_cell.length_c   1.000
_cell.angle_alpha   90.00
_cell.angle_beta   90.00
_cell.angle_gamma   90.00
#
_symmetry.space_group_name_H-M   'P 1'
#
loop_
_entity.id
_entity.type
_entity.pdbx_description
1 polymer ?
#
loop_
_entity_poly.entity_id
_entity_poly.type
_entity_poly.pdbx_seq_one_letter_code
_entity_poly.pdbx_strand_id
1 'polypeptide(L)'
;MRNVRRKSLENIPEKEIIESLIYNYRRKLAIYRLIDEKMKKKYGMEFEEFEKKNVVKEKKFSWEVESDAMEWEHVIAGIKYLEKKLTEFEKYESW
;
A
#
# COMPACT_ATOMS: atom_id res chain seq x y z
N MET A 1 -22.46 17.30 19.22
CA MET A 1 -22.01 16.39 18.14
C MET A 1 -20.71 15.62 18.44
N ARG A 2 -19.60 16.23 18.91
CA ARG A 2 -18.35 15.48 19.22
C ARG A 2 -18.52 14.37 20.27
N ASN A 3 -19.32 14.61 21.32
CA ASN A 3 -19.52 13.64 22.41
C ASN A 3 -20.34 12.40 22.01
N VAL A 4 -21.23 12.51 21.01
CA VAL A 4 -22.04 11.38 20.53
C VAL A 4 -21.19 10.43 19.69
N ARG A 5 -20.30 10.97 18.83
CA ARG A 5 -19.34 10.15 18.05
C ARG A 5 -18.34 9.41 18.94
N ARG A 6 -17.95 9.99 20.08
CA ARG A 6 -17.01 9.34 21.00
C ARG A 6 -17.65 8.15 21.71
N LYS A 7 -18.87 8.32 22.23
CA LYS A 7 -19.68 7.23 22.82
C LYS A 7 -20.01 6.11 21.83
N SER A 8 -20.17 6.41 20.54
CA SER A 8 -20.42 5.38 19.53
C SER A 8 -19.17 4.58 19.17
N LEU A 9 -17.97 5.17 19.27
CA LEU A 9 -16.69 4.49 19.03
C LEU A 9 -16.30 3.58 20.19
N GLU A 10 -16.65 3.95 21.43
CA GLU A 10 -16.36 3.18 22.65
C GLU A 10 -17.11 1.83 22.72
N ASN A 11 -18.15 1.64 21.91
CA ASN A 11 -18.98 0.42 21.90
C ASN A 11 -18.83 -0.42 20.62
N ILE A 12 -17.88 -0.10 19.73
CA ILE A 12 -17.66 -0.92 18.54
C ILE A 12 -16.97 -2.21 18.98
N PRO A 13 -17.52 -3.40 18.64
CA PRO A 13 -16.87 -4.65 18.93
C PRO A 13 -15.48 -4.70 18.28
N GLU A 14 -14.48 -5.18 19.01
CA GLU A 14 -13.10 -5.33 18.50
C GLU A 14 -13.06 -6.10 17.17
N LYS A 15 -13.89 -7.14 17.05
CA LYS A 15 -14.07 -7.90 15.82
C LYS A 15 -14.47 -7.03 14.62
N GLU A 16 -15.44 -6.13 14.78
CA GLU A 16 -15.87 -5.24 13.69
C GLU A 16 -14.76 -4.26 13.28
N ILE A 17 -13.93 -3.83 14.23
CA ILE A 17 -12.75 -3.00 13.96
C ILE A 17 -11.72 -3.80 13.15
N ILE A 18 -11.42 -5.04 13.56
CA ILE A 18 -10.47 -5.92 12.88
C ILE A 18 -10.95 -6.24 11.46
N GLU A 19 -12.21 -6.65 11.30
CA GLU A 19 -12.79 -6.94 9.98
C GLU A 19 -12.73 -5.71 9.05
N SER A 20 -13.08 -4.54 9.58
CA SER A 20 -12.97 -3.28 8.85
C SER A 20 -11.52 -2.96 8.46
N LEU A 21 -10.56 -3.22 9.35
CA LEU A 21 -9.14 -2.98 9.09
C LEU A 21 -8.61 -3.92 7.99
N ILE A 22 -8.92 -5.22 8.08
CA ILE A 22 -8.58 -6.23 7.06
C ILE A 22 -9.16 -5.83 5.71
N TYR A 23 -10.43 -5.44 5.66
CA TYR A 23 -11.08 -4.97 4.43
C TYR A 23 -10.33 -3.78 3.82
N ASN A 24 -10.00 -2.77 4.64
CA ASN A 24 -9.26 -1.59 4.18
C ASN A 24 -7.84 -1.94 3.69
N TYR A 25 -7.14 -2.85 4.36
CA TYR A 25 -5.82 -3.31 3.94
C TYR A 25 -5.87 -4.06 2.61
N ARG A 26 -6.83 -4.98 2.42
CA ARG A 26 -7.03 -5.68 1.14
C ARG A 26 -7.34 -4.70 0.01
N ARG A 27 -8.22 -3.74 0.25
CA ARG A 27 -8.54 -2.68 -0.73
C ARG A 27 -7.30 -1.86 -1.10
N LYS A 28 -6.52 -1.43 -0.11
CA LYS A 28 -5.31 -0.64 -0.34
C LYS A 28 -4.22 -1.44 -1.06
N LEU A 29 -4.07 -2.73 -0.72
CA LEU A 29 -3.15 -3.64 -1.39
C LEU A 29 -3.51 -3.82 -2.87
N ALA A 30 -4.80 -3.95 -3.19
CA ALA A 30 -5.25 -4.02 -4.58
C ALA A 30 -4.89 -2.75 -5.37
N ILE A 31 -5.10 -1.57 -4.79
CA ILE A 31 -4.72 -0.29 -5.41
C ILE A 31 -3.21 -0.22 -5.64
N TYR A 32 -2.40 -0.58 -4.65
CA TYR A 32 -0.95 -0.57 -4.77
C TYR A 32 -0.45 -1.54 -5.83
N ARG A 33 -1.01 -2.76 -5.92
CA ARG A 33 -0.69 -3.70 -7.01
C ARG A 33 -1.05 -3.14 -8.39
N LEU A 34 -2.16 -2.40 -8.53
CA LEU A 34 -2.50 -1.74 -9.79
C LEU A 34 -1.51 -0.64 -10.18
N ILE A 35 -1.01 0.12 -9.21
CA ILE A 35 0.02 1.14 -9.47
C ILE A 35 1.33 0.48 -9.87
N ASP A 36 1.75 -0.57 -9.15
CA ASP A 36 2.94 -1.37 -9.49
C ASP A 36 2.87 -1.89 -10.93
N GLU A 37 1.77 -2.55 -11.31
CA GLU A 37 1.56 -3.05 -12.67
C GLU A 37 1.51 -1.94 -13.72
N LYS A 38 0.97 -0.76 -13.39
CA LYS A 38 1.00 0.41 -14.28
C LYS A 38 2.43 0.89 -14.51
N MET A 39 3.24 0.95 -13.47
CA MET A 39 4.64 1.38 -13.57
C MET A 39 5.49 0.35 -14.33
N LYS A 40 5.28 -0.94 -14.09
CA LYS A 40 5.92 -2.01 -14.88
C LYS A 40 5.62 -1.89 -16.36
N LYS A 41 4.36 -1.60 -16.72
CA LYS A 41 3.97 -1.34 -18.12
C LYS A 41 4.61 -0.07 -18.67
N LYS A 42 4.68 1.00 -17.87
CA LYS A 42 5.28 2.29 -18.28
C LYS A 42 6.77 2.16 -18.59
N TYR A 43 7.51 1.43 -17.76
CA TYR A 43 8.97 1.32 -17.86
C TYR A 43 9.47 0.03 -18.51
N GLY A 44 8.59 -0.96 -18.69
CA GLY A 44 8.93 -2.26 -19.27
C GLY A 44 9.84 -3.10 -18.39
N MET A 45 9.83 -2.89 -17.07
CA MET A 45 10.71 -3.57 -16.10
C MET A 45 10.08 -3.62 -14.71
N GLU A 46 10.66 -4.41 -13.81
CA GLU A 46 10.31 -4.43 -12.39
C GLU A 46 10.96 -3.25 -11.65
N PHE A 47 10.41 -2.85 -10.48
CA PHE A 47 10.95 -1.72 -9.70
C PHE A 47 12.43 -1.92 -9.32
N GLU A 48 12.81 -3.14 -8.92
CA GLU A 48 14.20 -3.46 -8.56
C GLU A 48 15.16 -3.24 -9.74
N GLU A 49 14.72 -3.54 -10.96
CA GLU A 49 15.51 -3.28 -12.17
C GLU A 49 15.57 -1.78 -12.49
N PHE A 50 14.45 -1.07 -12.35
CA PHE A 50 14.37 0.39 -12.49
C PHE A 50 15.36 1.11 -11.56
N GLU A 51 15.42 0.69 -10.30
CA GLU A 51 16.34 1.22 -9.30
C GLU A 51 17.80 0.89 -9.66
N LYS A 52 18.11 -0.38 -9.96
CA LYS A 52 19.47 -0.83 -10.32
C LYS A 52 20.03 -0.12 -11.56
N LYS A 53 19.20 0.15 -12.56
CA LYS A 53 19.60 0.87 -13.78
C LYS A 53 19.70 2.39 -13.57
N ASN A 54 19.23 2.91 -12.45
CA ASN A 54 19.18 4.34 -12.16
C ASN A 54 18.46 5.11 -13.30
N VAL A 55 17.26 4.62 -13.67
CA VAL A 55 16.49 5.14 -14.80
C VAL A 55 16.20 6.64 -14.67
N VAL A 56 16.06 7.15 -13.45
CA VAL A 56 15.95 8.59 -13.16
C VAL A 56 17.13 9.35 -13.78
N LYS A 57 18.36 8.89 -13.56
CA LYS A 57 19.57 9.48 -14.13
C LYS A 57 19.64 9.30 -15.64
N GLU A 58 19.28 8.14 -16.18
CA GLU A 58 19.23 7.90 -17.64
C GLU A 58 18.26 8.86 -18.34
N LYS A 59 17.16 9.20 -17.66
CA LYS A 59 16.15 10.18 -18.11
C LYS A 59 16.45 11.61 -17.67
N LYS A 60 17.69 11.89 -17.26
CA LYS A 60 18.21 13.23 -16.92
C LYS A 60 17.41 13.92 -15.82
N PHE A 61 16.95 13.18 -14.81
CA PHE A 61 16.25 13.76 -13.66
C PHE A 61 15.00 14.55 -14.07
N SER A 62 14.28 14.06 -15.08
CA SER A 62 13.00 14.66 -15.43
C SER A 62 12.04 14.53 -14.25
N TRP A 63 11.35 15.61 -13.90
CA TRP A 63 10.39 15.64 -12.80
C TRP A 63 9.37 14.49 -12.85
N GLU A 64 8.89 14.12 -14.04
CA GLU A 64 7.97 12.98 -14.22
C GLU A 64 8.57 11.68 -13.68
N VAL A 65 9.76 11.30 -14.15
CA VAL A 65 10.42 10.04 -13.76
C VAL A 65 10.85 10.05 -12.30
N GLU A 66 11.22 11.20 -11.74
CA GLU A 66 11.46 11.33 -10.29
C GLU A 66 10.18 11.11 -9.48
N SER A 67 9.08 11.73 -9.90
CA SER A 67 7.77 11.55 -9.26
C SER A 67 7.31 10.10 -9.33
N ASP A 68 7.47 9.45 -10.49
CA ASP A 68 7.12 8.04 -10.66
C ASP A 68 8.00 7.14 -9.79
N ALA A 69 9.31 7.41 -9.69
CA ALA A 69 10.22 6.65 -8.85
C ALA A 69 9.80 6.70 -7.36
N MET A 70 9.49 7.90 -6.87
CA MET A 70 9.03 8.10 -5.49
C MET A 70 7.68 7.42 -5.22
N GLU A 71 6.73 7.53 -6.15
CA GLU A 71 5.43 6.87 -6.03
C GLU A 71 5.60 5.34 -6.03
N TRP A 72 6.41 4.81 -6.94
CA TRP A 72 6.61 3.37 -7.09
C TRP A 72 7.33 2.78 -5.88
N GLU A 73 8.37 3.44 -5.36
CA GLU A 73 9.04 3.03 -4.12
C GLU A 73 8.04 2.96 -2.95
N HIS A 74 7.23 4.01 -2.78
CA HIS A 74 6.22 4.08 -1.72
C HIS A 74 5.22 2.92 -1.84
N VAL A 75 4.78 2.62 -3.07
CA VAL A 75 3.87 1.52 -3.36
C VAL A 75 4.48 0.16 -3.03
N ILE A 76 5.73 -0.11 -3.43
CA ILE A 76 6.43 -1.37 -3.14
C ILE A 76 6.61 -1.57 -1.63
N ALA A 77 7.03 -0.53 -0.91
CA ALA A 77 7.12 -0.58 0.55
C ALA A 77 5.75 -0.82 1.20
N GLY A 78 4.71 -0.16 0.67
CA GLY A 78 3.32 -0.31 1.10
C GLY A 78 2.77 -1.72 0.90
N ILE A 79 3.07 -2.36 -0.23
CA ILE A 79 2.68 -3.76 -0.51
C ILE A 79 3.28 -4.68 0.54
N LYS A 80 4.60 -4.62 0.76
CA LYS A 80 5.31 -5.45 1.76
C LYS A 80 4.72 -5.29 3.16
N TYR A 81 4.43 -4.05 3.55
CA TYR A 81 3.81 -3.75 4.84
C TYR A 81 2.41 -4.34 4.98
N LEU A 82 1.55 -4.15 3.97
CA LEU A 82 0.16 -4.60 4.01
C LEU A 82 0.06 -6.12 3.99
N GLU A 83 0.88 -6.81 3.20
CA GLU A 83 0.93 -8.28 3.17
C GLU A 83 1.34 -8.85 4.53
N LYS A 84 2.34 -8.24 5.18
CA LYS A 84 2.74 -8.61 6.54
C LYS A 84 1.59 -8.42 7.53
N LYS A 85 0.92 -7.25 7.50
CA LYS A 85 -0.19 -6.96 8.41
C LYS A 85 -1.38 -7.89 8.19
N LEU A 86 -1.77 -8.15 6.96
CA LEU A 86 -2.85 -9.09 6.64
C LEU A 86 -2.53 -10.49 7.16
N THR A 87 -1.29 -10.96 6.99
CA THR A 87 -0.85 -12.25 7.54
C THR A 87 -0.93 -12.30 9.06
N GLU A 88 -0.59 -11.20 9.75
CA GLU A 88 -0.69 -11.09 11.22
C GLU A 88 -2.16 -11.19 11.68
N PHE A 89 -3.08 -10.51 11.00
CA PHE A 89 -4.51 -10.51 11.38
C PHE A 89 -5.25 -11.79 10.98
N GLU A 90 -4.94 -12.40 9.84
CA GLU A 90 -5.57 -13.66 9.41
C GLU A 90 -5.21 -14.84 10.34
N LYS A 91 -4.00 -14.84 10.90
CA LYS A 91 -3.59 -15.84 11.91
C LYS A 91 -4.33 -15.68 13.25
N TYR A 92 -4.81 -14.48 13.56
CA TYR A 92 -5.53 -14.19 14.79
C TYR A 92 -6.96 -14.77 14.78
N GLU A 93 -7.60 -14.83 13.61
CA GLU A 93 -8.92 -15.47 13.40
C GLU A 93 -8.88 -17.01 13.45
N SER A 94 -7.69 -17.61 13.59
CA SER A 94 -7.48 -19.07 13.62
C SER A 94 -7.47 -19.67 15.04
N TRP A 95 -7.64 -18.83 16.06
CA TRP A 95 -7.64 -19.17 17.49
C TRP A 95 -8.98 -18.79 18.13
#